data_AF-A0A4Q1CQ19-F1
#
_entry.id   AF-A0A4Q1CQ19-F1
#
_cell.length_a   1.000
_cell.length_b   1.000
_cell.length_c   1.000
_cell.angle_alpha   90.00
_cell.angle_beta   90.00
_cell.angle_gamma   90.00
#
_symmetry.space_group_name_H-M   'P 1'
#
loop_
_entity.id
_entity.type
_entity.pdbx_description
1 polymer ?
#
loop_
_entity_poly.entity_id
_entity_poly.type
_entity_poly.pdbx_seq_one_letter_code
_entity_poly.pdbx_strand_id
1 'polypeptide(L)' 'MAEIKEALVPDIGDYSDIPVIEVLVAVGDTVRKDQGLVTLESDKA' A
#
# COMPACT_ATOMS: atom_id res chain seq x y z
N MET A 1 -20.88 7.61 7.50
CA MET A 1 -20.09 6.56 8.16
C MET A 1 -19.01 6.16 7.18
N ALA A 2 -17.74 6.24 7.57
CA ALA A 2 -16.65 5.84 6.68
C ALA A 2 -16.65 4.30 6.57
N GLU A 3 -16.62 3.79 5.34
CA GLU A 3 -16.46 2.36 5.08
C GLU A 3 -14.97 2.03 5.21
N ILE A 4 -14.61 1.18 6.17
CA ILE A 4 -13.26 0.65 6.29
C ILE A 4 -13.14 -0.48 5.27
N LYS A 5 -12.26 -0.32 4.29
CA LYS A 5 -12.00 -1.31 3.25
C LYS A 5 -10.58 -1.83 3.42
N GLU A 6 -10.45 -3.13 3.63
CA GLU A 6 -9.14 -3.77 3.75
C GLU A 6 -8.49 -3.85 2.36
N ALA A 7 -7.35 -3.18 2.20
CA ALA A 7 -6.53 -3.27 1.01
C ALA A 7 -5.59 -4.46 1.15
N LEU A 8 -6.01 -5.63 0.67
CA LEU A 8 -5.15 -6.79 0.59
C LEU A 8 -4.12 -6.57 -0.53
N VAL A 9 -2.84 -6.62 -0.17
CA VAL A 9 -1.78 -6.65 -1.17
C VAL A 9 -1.92 -7.98 -1.93
N PRO A 10 -2.07 -7.96 -3.27
CA PRO A 10 -2.13 -9.19 -4.05
C PRO A 10 -0.84 -9.98 -3.89
N ASP A 11 -0.87 -11.28 -4.20
CA ASP A 11 0.34 -12.11 -4.17
C ASP A 11 1.41 -11.51 -5.10
N ILE A 12 2.52 -11.07 -4.50
CA ILE A 12 3.66 -10.45 -5.18
C ILE A 12 4.79 -11.46 -5.47
N GLY A 13 4.55 -12.76 -5.24
CA GLY A 13 5.49 -13.85 -5.48
C GLY A 13 6.19 -14.33 -4.19
N ASP A 14 7.42 -14.83 -4.32
CA ASP A 14 8.23 -15.38 -3.20
C ASP A 14 8.71 -14.34 -2.15
N TYR A 15 8.21 -13.11 -2.22
CA TYR A 15 8.56 -12.06 -1.28
C TYR A 15 7.60 -12.08 -0.10
N SER A 16 7.98 -12.79 0.95
CA SER A 16 7.36 -12.68 2.27
C SER A 16 8.05 -11.53 3.03
N ASP A 17 7.28 -10.67 3.70
CA ASP A 17 7.78 -9.57 4.53
C ASP A 17 8.48 -8.41 3.79
N ILE A 18 7.89 -7.91 2.70
CA ILE A 18 8.40 -6.70 2.04
C ILE A 18 8.26 -5.47 2.96
N PRO A 19 9.34 -4.71 3.20
CA PRO A 19 9.26 -3.47 3.95
C PRO A 19 8.47 -2.39 3.20
N VAL A 20 7.55 -1.74 3.93
CA VAL A 20 6.92 -0.50 3.46
C VAL A 20 7.93 0.63 3.63
N ILE A 21 8.44 1.17 2.51
CA ILE A 21 9.43 2.26 2.55
C ILE A 21 8.76 3.63 2.61
N GLU A 22 7.52 3.75 2.13
CA GLU A 22 6.80 5.02 2.11
C GLU A 22 5.29 4.83 2.15
N VAL A 23 4.60 5.64 2.96
CA VAL A 23 3.14 5.76 2.96
C VAL A 23 2.78 7.09 2.32
N LEU A 24 2.15 7.03 1.14
CA LEU A 24 1.80 8.20 0.33
C LEU A 24 0.46 8.85 0.77
N VAL A 25 -0.15 8.32 1.82
CA VAL A 25 -1.44 8.77 2.37
C VAL A 25 -1.34 9.07 3.86
N ALA A 26 -2.01 10.14 4.28
CA ALA A 26 -2.09 10.53 5.69
C ALA A 26 -3.51 10.37 6.23
N VAL A 27 -3.64 10.32 7.56
CA VAL A 27 -4.95 10.28 8.21
C VAL A 27 -5.71 11.57 7.90
N GLY A 28 -6.90 11.43 7.30
CA GLY A 28 -7.72 12.56 6.86
C GLY A 28 -7.48 12.99 5.41
N ASP A 29 -6.55 12.35 4.71
CA ASP A 29 -6.32 12.63 3.30
C ASP A 29 -7.39 11.98 2.41
N THR A 30 -7.73 12.65 1.30
CA THR A 30 -8.76 12.17 0.37
C THR A 30 -8.11 11.39 -0.77
N VAL A 31 -8.16 10.05 -0.68
CA VAL A 31 -7.62 9.16 -1.71
C VAL A 31 -8.52 9.16 -2.95
N ARG A 32 -7.94 9.42 -4.13
CA ARG A 32 -8.63 9.34 -5.42
C ARG A 32 -8.40 7.99 -6.12
N LYS A 33 -9.27 7.67 -7.08
CA LYS A 33 -9.06 6.52 -7.98
C LYS A 33 -7.70 6.69 -8.68
N ASP A 34 -6.91 5.62 -8.72
CA ASP A 34 -5.55 5.57 -9.28
C ASP A 34 -4.47 6.33 -8.48
N GLN A 35 -4.78 6.81 -7.27
CA GLN A 35 -3.77 7.36 -6.36
C GLN A 35 -2.97 6.24 -5.69
N GLY A 36 -1.64 6.37 -5.68
CA GLY A 36 -0.75 5.49 -4.93
C GLY A 36 -1.01 5.59 -3.43
N LEU A 37 -1.11 4.44 -2.77
CA LEU A 37 -1.35 4.35 -1.32
C LEU A 37 -0.05 4.22 -0.54
N VAL A 38 0.78 3.25 -0.95
CA VAL A 38 2.03 2.88 -0.29
C VAL A 38 3.04 2.44 -1.33
N THR A 39 4.31 2.67 -1.03
CA THR A 39 5.44 2.18 -1.81
C THR A 39 6.08 1.02 -1.04
N LEU A 40 6.18 -0.12 -1.70
CA LEU A 40 6.82 -1.32 -1.18
C LEU A 40 8.14 -1.51 -1.92
N GLU A 41 9.23 -1.76 -1.19
CA GLU A 41 10.55 -2.05 -1.77
C GLU A 41 10.83 -3.54 -1.68
N SER A 42 10.57 -4.28 -2.76
CA SER A 42 11.04 -5.66 -2.88
C SER A 42 12.55 -5.67 -3.08
N ASP A 43 13.29 -6.43 -2.27
CA ASP A 43 14.72 -6.68 -2.50
C ASP A 43 14.89 -7.55 -3.76
N LYS A 44 14.82 -6.91 -4.92
CA LYS A 44 15.30 -7.44 -6.18
C LYS A 44 15.94 -6.31 -6.97
N ALA A 45 17.23 -6.11 -6.71
CA ALA A 45 18.13 -5.52 -7.69
C ALA A 45 18.24 -6.40 -8.95
#